data_AF-A0AAP2GPT4-F1
#
_entry.id   AF-A0AAP2GPT4-F1
#
_cell.length_a   1.000
_cell.length_b   1.000
_cell.length_c   1.000
_cell.angle_alpha   90.00
_cell.angle_beta   90.00
_cell.angle_gamma   90.00
#
_symmetry.space_group_name_H-M   'P 1'
#
loop_
_entity.id
_entity.type
_entity.pdbx_description
1 polymer ?
#
loop_
_entity_poly.entity_id
_entity_poly.type
_entity_poly.pdbx_seq_one_letter_code
_entity_poly.pdbx_strand_id
1 'polypeptide(L)'
;MKDFQVWFYVILGIIYVVTRFMKKQETPPQDQAPKRPEKPVQRYEEPASKPAPGPKALTFEELLREITESKTVESKPVTAPSVPKTTYVDYDDNLQEEEEDLEDEEYDYRKRDQVYNVYEEAKRQAFERPSLEETMKAGETVGTFGKFKAFQEKPQRNLLQEYLGNFSDAEELKKAIVMSEVLNRKF
;
A
#
# COMPACT_ATOMS: atom_id res chain seq x y z
N MET A 1 10.60 65.01 12.01
CA MET A 1 11.65 64.10 11.49
C MET A 1 12.23 63.17 12.57
N LYS A 2 12.43 63.63 13.82
CA LYS A 2 12.97 62.81 14.92
C LYS A 2 12.03 61.67 15.34
N ASP A 3 10.71 61.87 15.29
CA ASP A 3 9.72 60.85 15.68
C ASP A 3 9.72 59.64 14.75
N PHE A 4 9.90 59.87 13.44
CA PHE A 4 10.04 58.79 12.46
C PHE A 4 11.31 57.98 12.69
N GLN A 5 12.40 58.63 13.11
CA GLN A 5 13.66 57.95 13.42
C GLN A 5 13.53 57.10 14.69
N VAL A 6 12.85 57.59 15.74
CA VAL A 6 12.54 56.80 16.94
C VAL A 6 11.66 55.59 16.59
N TRP A 7 10.59 55.80 15.81
CA TRP A 7 9.69 54.73 15.42
C TRP A 7 10.39 53.66 14.55
N PHE A 8 11.28 54.08 13.66
CA PHE A 8 12.10 53.18 12.86
C PHE A 8 13.00 52.29 13.75
N TYR A 9 13.65 52.85 14.77
CA TYR A 9 14.47 52.06 15.70
C TYR A 9 13.64 51.11 16.58
N VAL A 10 12.42 51.51 16.96
CA VAL A 10 11.49 50.63 17.70
C VAL A 10 11.09 49.43 16.83
N ILE A 11 10.75 49.65 15.56
CA ILE A 11 10.42 48.58 14.62
C ILE A 11 11.62 47.67 14.38
N LEU A 12 12.80 48.26 14.17
CA LEU A 12 14.03 47.49 13.98
C LEU A 12 14.32 46.61 15.21
N GLY A 13 14.09 47.13 16.41
CA GLY A 13 14.21 46.39 17.66
C GLY A 13 13.23 45.21 17.76
N ILE A 14 11.96 45.41 17.38
CA ILE A 14 10.95 44.34 17.38
C ILE A 14 11.32 43.26 16.34
N ILE A 15 11.68 43.66 15.12
CA ILE A 15 12.11 42.73 14.06
C ILE A 15 13.35 41.95 14.50
N TYR A 16 14.30 42.61 15.15
CA TYR A 16 15.51 41.96 15.68
C TYR A 16 15.18 40.90 16.74
N VAL A 17 14.25 41.20 17.65
CA VAL A 17 13.82 40.24 18.68
C VAL A 17 13.10 39.04 18.03
N VAL A 18 12.14 39.28 17.14
CA VAL A 18 11.39 38.20 16.45
C VAL A 18 12.33 37.33 15.61
N THR A 19 13.23 37.92 14.83
CA THR A 19 14.19 37.17 14.01
C THR A 19 15.21 36.40 14.86
N ARG A 20 15.59 36.91 16.04
CA ARG A 20 16.50 36.20 16.97
C ARG A 20 15.83 35.02 17.66
N PHE A 21 14.53 35.10 17.95
CA PHE A 21 13.77 33.96 18.49
C PHE A 21 13.45 32.92 17.41
N MET A 22 13.15 33.33 16.17
CA MET A 22 12.91 32.40 15.05
C MET A 22 14.20 31.73 14.54
N LYS A 23 15.35 32.40 14.52
CA LYS A 23 16.63 31.80 14.10
C LYS A 23 17.15 30.70 15.02
N LYS A 24 16.63 30.57 16.25
CA LYS A 24 16.95 29.42 17.12
C LYS A 24 16.26 28.13 16.68
N GLN A 25 15.28 28.20 15.77
CA GLN A 25 14.58 27.03 15.27
C GLN A 25 15.15 26.45 13.97
N GLU A 26 16.05 27.16 13.27
CA GLU A 26 16.51 26.69 11.96
C GLU A 26 17.99 27.03 11.72
N THR A 27 18.87 26.02 11.80
CA THR A 27 19.98 25.70 10.85
C THR A 27 20.85 24.52 11.37
N PRO A 28 21.54 23.73 10.51
CA PRO A 28 21.03 22.87 9.43
C PRO A 28 21.73 21.46 9.48
N PRO A 29 21.92 20.68 8.37
CA PRO A 29 21.45 19.31 8.22
C PRO A 29 22.51 18.22 8.47
N GLN A 30 22.14 17.09 9.10
CA GLN A 30 22.92 15.86 8.98
C GLN A 30 22.02 14.63 8.99
N ASP A 31 22.01 13.95 7.84
CA ASP A 31 21.71 12.54 7.62
C ASP A 31 20.60 11.92 8.46
N GLN A 32 19.34 12.14 8.06
CA GLN A 32 18.30 11.16 8.36
C GLN A 32 17.56 10.81 7.07
N ALA A 33 17.83 9.59 6.62
CA ALA A 33 17.06 8.89 5.61
C ALA A 33 15.56 9.06 5.87
N PRO A 34 14.71 9.14 4.82
CA PRO A 34 13.29 9.36 5.01
C PRO A 34 12.69 8.19 5.78
N LYS A 35 12.37 8.42 7.07
CA LYS A 35 11.49 7.54 7.84
C LYS A 35 10.16 7.47 7.11
N ARG A 36 9.88 6.31 6.51
CA ARG A 36 8.55 5.95 6.01
C ARG A 36 7.55 6.14 7.15
N PRO A 37 6.40 6.79 6.92
CA PRO A 37 5.35 6.84 7.93
C PRO A 37 4.82 5.43 8.18
N GLU A 38 4.97 4.95 9.42
CA GLU A 38 4.28 3.76 9.91
C GLU A 38 2.78 4.02 9.85
N LYS A 39 2.11 3.31 8.94
CA LYS A 39 0.65 3.29 8.83
C LYS A 39 0.10 2.70 10.13
N PRO A 40 -0.88 3.32 10.81
CA PRO A 40 -1.55 2.67 11.94
C PRO A 40 -2.33 1.47 11.38
N VAL A 41 -1.94 0.27 11.81
CA VAL A 41 -2.68 -0.95 11.52
C VAL A 41 -4.02 -0.82 12.26
N GLN A 42 -5.11 -0.60 11.51
CA GLN A 42 -6.45 -0.66 12.06
C GLN A 42 -6.66 -2.06 12.63
N ARG A 43 -6.75 -2.16 13.95
CA ARG A 43 -7.14 -3.38 14.65
C ARG A 43 -8.63 -3.59 14.38
N TYR A 44 -8.93 -4.40 13.38
CA TYR A 44 -10.26 -4.98 13.20
C TYR A 44 -10.46 -6.00 14.32
N GLU A 45 -11.48 -5.82 15.16
CA GLU A 45 -11.98 -6.91 16.00
C GLU A 45 -12.83 -7.81 15.09
N GLU A 46 -12.26 -8.95 14.69
CA GLU A 46 -13.00 -10.02 14.02
C GLU A 46 -13.94 -10.72 15.02
N PRO A 47 -15.16 -11.12 14.58
CA PRO A 47 -15.98 -12.01 15.39
C PRO A 47 -15.27 -13.36 15.53
N ALA A 48 -15.21 -13.85 16.77
CA ALA A 48 -14.54 -15.08 17.16
C ALA A 48 -14.95 -16.28 16.26
N SER A 49 -14.10 -16.60 15.29
CA SER A 49 -14.15 -17.86 14.57
C SER A 49 -12.84 -18.61 14.84
N LYS A 50 -12.99 -19.89 15.18
CA LYS A 50 -11.94 -20.78 15.68
C LYS A 50 -10.76 -20.85 14.69
N PRO A 51 -9.49 -20.93 15.15
CA PRO A 51 -8.34 -20.92 14.26
C PRO A 51 -8.27 -22.24 13.48
N ALA A 52 -8.49 -22.17 12.16
CA ALA A 52 -7.96 -23.16 11.23
C ALA A 52 -6.46 -22.86 11.02
N PRO A 53 -5.57 -23.87 10.96
CA PRO A 53 -4.15 -23.64 10.72
C PRO A 53 -3.94 -23.19 9.27
N GLY A 54 -3.93 -21.88 9.04
CA GLY A 54 -3.47 -21.30 7.78
C GLY A 54 -1.95 -21.42 7.64
N PRO A 55 -1.43 -21.53 6.41
CA PRO A 55 0.01 -21.64 6.16
C PRO A 55 0.72 -20.38 6.66
N LYS A 56 1.83 -20.59 7.38
CA LYS A 56 2.66 -19.52 7.94
C LYS A 56 3.13 -18.59 6.80
N ALA A 57 3.04 -17.28 6.99
CA ALA A 57 3.56 -16.32 6.04
C ALA A 57 5.09 -16.46 5.95
N LEU A 58 5.58 -17.05 4.86
CA LEU A 58 7.01 -17.26 4.62
C LEU A 58 7.68 -15.90 4.37
N THR A 59 8.86 -15.73 4.97
CA THR A 59 9.65 -14.50 4.78
C THR A 59 10.43 -14.57 3.47
N PHE A 60 10.83 -13.42 2.93
CA PHE A 60 11.50 -13.34 1.63
C PHE A 60 12.81 -14.14 1.56
N GLU A 61 13.55 -14.23 2.66
CA GLU A 61 14.74 -15.09 2.75
C GLU A 61 14.39 -16.58 2.66
N GLU A 62 13.26 -16.98 3.24
CA GLU A 62 12.76 -18.36 3.22
C GLU A 62 12.29 -18.75 1.81
N LEU A 63 11.63 -17.83 1.10
CA LEU A 63 11.27 -17.97 -0.31
C LEU A 63 12.51 -18.04 -1.22
N LEU A 64 13.52 -17.21 -0.99
CA LEU A 64 14.77 -17.29 -1.75
C LEU A 64 15.51 -18.59 -1.49
N ARG A 65 15.48 -19.08 -0.25
CA ARG A 65 16.06 -20.38 0.12
C ARG A 65 15.33 -21.52 -0.57
N GLU A 66 14.00 -21.51 -0.59
CA GLU A 66 13.19 -22.52 -1.26
C GLU A 66 13.44 -22.56 -2.78
N ILE A 67 13.57 -21.40 -3.44
CA ILE A 67 13.85 -21.30 -4.88
C ILE A 67 15.30 -21.71 -5.22
N THR A 68 16.27 -21.44 -4.33
CA THR A 68 17.68 -21.80 -4.56
C THR A 68 17.99 -23.27 -4.21
N GLU A 69 17.35 -23.82 -3.18
CA GLU A 69 17.43 -25.25 -2.84
C GLU A 69 16.74 -26.11 -3.92
N SER A 70 15.58 -25.70 -4.45
CA SER A 70 14.88 -26.42 -5.53
C SER A 70 15.60 -26.40 -6.89
N LYS A 71 16.48 -25.42 -7.13
CA LYS A 71 17.27 -25.35 -8.37
C LYS A 71 18.57 -26.15 -8.30
N THR A 72 18.98 -26.59 -7.12
CA THR A 72 20.20 -27.40 -6.93
C THR A 72 19.83 -28.88 -6.81
N VAL A 73 19.08 -29.41 -7.78
CA VAL A 73 18.95 -30.87 -7.90
C VAL A 73 20.29 -31.41 -8.34
N GLU A 74 20.96 -32.04 -7.39
CA GLU A 74 22.14 -32.87 -7.55
C GLU A 74 21.98 -33.81 -8.75
N SER A 75 22.88 -33.65 -9.73
CA SER A 75 23.19 -34.70 -10.69
C SER A 75 23.82 -35.89 -9.95
N LYS A 76 23.02 -36.89 -9.57
CA LYS A 76 23.51 -38.22 -9.20
C LYS A 76 22.70 -39.31 -9.93
N PRO A 77 23.37 -40.37 -10.42
CA PRO A 77 22.80 -41.28 -11.39
C PRO A 77 21.75 -42.18 -10.74
N VAL A 78 20.58 -42.25 -11.36
CA VAL A 78 19.47 -43.11 -10.95
C VAL A 78 19.85 -44.56 -11.22
N THR A 79 19.98 -45.35 -10.16
CA THR A 79 20.01 -46.82 -10.23
C THR A 79 18.71 -47.30 -10.86
N ALA A 80 18.81 -48.06 -11.96
CA ALA A 80 17.68 -48.49 -12.77
C ALA A 80 16.65 -49.31 -11.96
N PRO A 81 15.35 -48.94 -11.95
CA PRO A 81 14.30 -49.85 -11.50
C PRO A 81 14.09 -50.95 -12.56
N SER A 82 14.00 -52.21 -12.13
CA SER A 82 13.71 -53.32 -13.05
C SER A 82 12.34 -53.10 -13.69
N VAL A 83 12.33 -52.85 -14.99
CA VAL A 83 11.10 -52.66 -15.77
C VAL A 83 10.34 -53.99 -15.79
N PRO A 84 9.07 -54.07 -15.37
CA PRO A 84 8.26 -55.26 -15.62
C PRO A 84 8.16 -55.44 -17.13
N LYS A 85 8.41 -56.66 -17.65
CA LYS A 85 8.18 -56.99 -19.06
C LYS A 85 6.69 -56.85 -19.35
N THR A 86 6.29 -55.68 -19.82
CA THR A 86 4.98 -55.45 -20.39
C THR A 86 4.95 -56.16 -21.74
N THR A 87 4.10 -57.18 -21.86
CA THR A 87 3.75 -57.75 -23.16
C THR A 87 2.97 -56.67 -23.90
N TYR A 88 3.62 -56.01 -24.87
CA TYR A 88 2.94 -55.06 -25.74
C TYR A 88 1.98 -55.85 -26.64
N VAL A 89 0.69 -55.56 -26.51
CA VAL A 89 -0.31 -55.97 -27.50
C VAL A 89 -0.38 -54.82 -28.48
N ASP A 90 0.00 -55.09 -29.73
CA ASP A 90 -0.09 -54.09 -30.80
C ASP A 90 -1.53 -54.07 -31.31
N TYR A 91 -2.22 -52.95 -31.08
CA TYR A 91 -3.61 -52.77 -31.47
C TYR A 91 -3.75 -52.05 -32.82
N ASP A 92 -2.64 -51.58 -33.41
CA ASP A 92 -2.64 -50.89 -34.71
C ASP A 92 -3.03 -51.81 -35.86
N ASP A 93 -2.77 -53.12 -35.77
CA ASP A 93 -3.09 -54.09 -36.83
C ASP A 93 -4.61 -54.25 -37.08
N ASN A 94 -5.46 -53.76 -36.17
CA ASN A 94 -6.93 -53.83 -36.30
C ASN A 94 -7.61 -52.45 -36.45
N LEU A 95 -6.85 -51.35 -36.50
CA LEU A 95 -7.43 -50.05 -36.83
C LEU A 95 -7.68 -50.00 -38.34
N GLN A 96 -8.92 -49.67 -38.74
CA GLN A 96 -9.19 -49.28 -40.11
C GLN A 96 -8.39 -48.00 -40.39
N GLU A 97 -7.61 -48.02 -41.47
CA GLU A 97 -6.88 -46.86 -41.97
C GLU A 97 -7.89 -45.73 -42.16
N GLU A 98 -7.88 -44.74 -41.27
CA GLU A 98 -8.76 -43.58 -41.37
C GLU A 98 -8.33 -42.83 -42.63
N GLU A 99 -9.22 -42.75 -43.63
CA GLU A 99 -8.99 -41.97 -44.84
C GLU A 99 -8.78 -40.51 -44.42
N GLU A 100 -7.53 -40.03 -44.49
CA GLU A 100 -7.23 -38.60 -44.34
C GLU A 100 -7.96 -37.85 -45.46
N ASP A 101 -9.06 -37.19 -45.09
CA ASP A 101 -9.83 -36.34 -45.99
C ASP A 101 -8.91 -35.20 -46.43
N LEU A 102 -8.58 -35.16 -47.73
CA LEU A 102 -7.66 -34.17 -48.30
C LEU A 102 -8.23 -32.77 -48.04
N GLU A 103 -7.49 -31.93 -47.33
CA GLU A 103 -7.91 -30.57 -47.00
C GLU A 103 -8.34 -29.80 -48.26
N ASP A 104 -9.57 -29.27 -48.28
CA ASP A 104 -10.10 -28.42 -49.36
C ASP A 104 -9.09 -27.29 -49.68
N GLU A 105 -8.57 -27.23 -50.92
CA GLU A 105 -7.56 -26.23 -51.36
C GLU A 105 -8.05 -24.76 -51.25
N GLU A 106 -9.35 -24.54 -50.98
CA GLU A 106 -9.98 -23.21 -50.83
C GLU A 106 -10.54 -23.01 -49.41
N TYR A 107 -9.73 -23.27 -48.37
CA TYR A 107 -10.10 -23.00 -46.98
C TYR A 107 -10.09 -21.49 -46.66
N ASP A 108 -11.21 -20.81 -46.86
CA ASP A 108 -11.39 -19.41 -46.42
C ASP A 108 -11.68 -19.34 -44.91
N TYR A 109 -10.59 -19.24 -44.13
CA TYR A 109 -10.60 -19.10 -42.66
C TYR A 109 -11.58 -18.02 -42.15
N ARG A 110 -11.87 -16.99 -42.95
CA ARG A 110 -12.75 -15.89 -42.52
C ARG A 110 -14.23 -16.22 -42.55
N LYS A 111 -14.63 -17.22 -43.35
CA LYS A 111 -16.04 -17.55 -43.60
C LYS A 111 -16.53 -18.77 -42.85
N ARG A 112 -15.67 -19.77 -42.64
CA ARG A 112 -16.07 -21.04 -42.00
C ARG A 112 -15.68 -21.13 -40.53
N ASP A 113 -14.67 -20.37 -40.08
CA ASP A 113 -14.16 -20.51 -38.73
C ASP A 113 -14.93 -19.64 -37.74
N GLN A 114 -15.61 -20.28 -36.79
CA GLN A 114 -16.27 -19.59 -35.67
C GLN A 114 -15.25 -18.84 -34.81
N VAL A 115 -14.00 -19.32 -34.76
CA VAL A 115 -12.90 -18.68 -34.04
C VAL A 115 -12.61 -17.29 -34.61
N TYR A 116 -12.69 -17.12 -35.93
CA TYR A 116 -12.45 -15.83 -36.57
C TYR A 116 -13.52 -14.79 -36.19
N ASN A 117 -14.79 -15.21 -36.14
CA ASN A 117 -15.89 -14.34 -35.70
C ASN A 117 -15.75 -13.93 -34.23
N VAL A 118 -15.39 -14.87 -33.35
CA VAL A 118 -15.15 -14.61 -31.93
C VAL A 118 -13.96 -13.65 -31.75
N TYR A 119 -12.89 -13.82 -32.52
CA TYR A 119 -11.73 -12.93 -32.50
C TYR A 119 -12.11 -11.50 -32.92
N GLU A 120 -12.82 -11.34 -34.04
CA GLU A 120 -13.26 -10.03 -34.52
C GLU A 120 -14.26 -9.36 -33.55
N GLU A 121 -15.16 -10.13 -32.94
CA GLU A 121 -16.08 -9.62 -31.92
C GLU A 121 -15.34 -9.17 -30.66
N ALA A 122 -14.42 -9.99 -30.14
CA ALA A 122 -13.62 -9.64 -28.98
C ALA A 122 -12.75 -8.40 -29.23
N LYS A 123 -12.21 -8.28 -30.44
CA LYS A 123 -11.45 -7.10 -30.88
C LYS A 123 -12.34 -5.85 -30.83
N ARG A 124 -13.54 -5.89 -31.41
CA ARG A 124 -14.49 -4.76 -31.38
C ARG A 124 -14.88 -4.38 -29.95
N GLN A 125 -15.22 -5.37 -29.13
CA GLN A 125 -15.55 -5.15 -27.72
C GLN A 125 -14.39 -4.53 -26.94
N ALA A 126 -13.14 -4.92 -27.23
CA ALA A 126 -11.96 -4.33 -26.59
C ALA A 126 -11.74 -2.86 -26.99
N PHE A 127 -12.04 -2.50 -28.25
CA PHE A 127 -11.96 -1.12 -28.72
C PHE A 127 -13.11 -0.24 -28.20
N GLU A 128 -14.30 -0.80 -28.01
CA GLU A 128 -15.47 -0.10 -27.47
C GLU A 128 -15.45 0.04 -25.94
N ARG A 129 -14.53 -0.65 -25.25
CA ARG A 129 -14.40 -0.51 -23.80
C ARG A 129 -13.96 0.92 -23.47
N PRO A 130 -14.71 1.64 -22.60
CA PRO A 130 -14.31 2.96 -22.16
C PRO A 130 -12.93 2.85 -21.51
N SER A 131 -12.06 3.79 -21.86
CA SER A 131 -10.72 3.84 -21.28
C SER A 131 -10.82 3.97 -19.76
N LEU A 132 -9.79 3.50 -19.03
CA LEU A 132 -9.77 3.63 -17.57
C LEU A 132 -9.97 5.10 -17.15
N GLU A 133 -9.43 6.03 -17.92
CA GLU A 133 -9.56 7.47 -17.70
C GLU A 133 -11.01 7.97 -17.88
N GLU A 134 -11.73 7.44 -18.86
CA GLU A 134 -13.13 7.74 -19.12
C GLU A 134 -14.05 7.16 -18.04
N THR A 135 -13.80 5.92 -17.60
CA THR A 135 -14.54 5.32 -16.48
C THR A 135 -14.26 6.00 -15.14
N MET A 136 -13.02 6.49 -14.93
CA MET A 136 -12.65 7.20 -13.71
C MET A 136 -13.17 8.65 -13.66
N LYS A 137 -13.84 9.14 -14.72
CA LYS A 137 -14.42 10.49 -14.80
C LYS A 137 -13.49 11.55 -14.23
N ALA A 138 -12.19 11.46 -14.56
CA ALA A 138 -11.17 12.32 -13.95
C ALA A 138 -11.47 13.82 -14.13
N GLY A 139 -12.18 14.18 -15.21
CA GLY A 139 -12.66 15.53 -15.51
C GLY A 139 -13.90 16.00 -14.71
N GLU A 140 -14.69 15.11 -14.11
CA GLU A 140 -15.85 15.46 -13.26
C GLU A 140 -15.51 15.41 -11.76
N THR A 141 -14.23 15.40 -11.40
CA THR A 141 -13.83 15.54 -10.00
C THR A 141 -13.98 17.00 -9.57
N VAL A 142 -15.22 17.42 -9.31
CA VAL A 142 -15.50 18.61 -8.50
C VAL A 142 -15.01 18.28 -7.09
N GLY A 143 -13.72 18.55 -6.85
CA GLY A 143 -13.11 18.47 -5.55
C GLY A 143 -13.77 19.50 -4.64
N THR A 144 -14.88 19.12 -4.00
CA THR A 144 -15.50 19.94 -2.97
C THR A 144 -14.48 20.16 -1.86
N PHE A 145 -13.95 21.38 -1.79
CA PHE A 145 -12.94 21.83 -0.85
C PHE A 145 -13.51 21.74 0.57
N GLY A 146 -13.32 20.60 1.23
CA GLY A 146 -13.95 20.35 2.54
C GLY A 146 -14.12 18.88 2.93
N LYS A 147 -14.11 17.94 1.97
CA LYS A 147 -14.13 16.49 2.28
C LYS A 147 -12.91 16.03 3.08
N PHE A 148 -11.82 16.81 3.04
CA PHE A 148 -10.61 16.55 3.84
C PHE A 148 -10.69 17.06 5.29
N LYS A 149 -11.72 17.84 5.67
CA LYS A 149 -11.89 18.29 7.07
C LYS A 149 -12.15 17.12 8.02
N ALA A 150 -12.68 16.00 7.53
CA ALA A 150 -12.85 14.77 8.30
C ALA A 150 -11.52 14.11 8.69
N PHE A 151 -10.43 14.42 7.98
CA PHE A 151 -9.09 13.89 8.22
C PHE A 151 -8.13 14.93 8.81
N GLN A 152 -8.60 16.15 9.10
CA GLN A 152 -7.81 17.10 9.87
C GLN A 152 -7.74 16.59 11.31
N GLU A 153 -6.55 16.20 11.74
CA GLU A 153 -6.28 15.92 13.15
C GLU A 153 -6.70 17.15 13.96
N LYS A 154 -7.69 16.96 14.84
CA LYS A 154 -8.07 18.01 15.79
C LYS A 154 -6.81 18.35 16.59
N PRO A 155 -6.48 19.63 16.78
CA PRO A 155 -5.33 20.00 17.59
C PRO A 155 -5.50 19.34 18.96
N GLN A 156 -4.58 18.46 19.31
CA GLN A 156 -4.61 17.80 20.62
C GLN A 156 -4.53 18.90 21.68
N ARG A 157 -5.41 18.82 22.69
CA ARG A 157 -5.43 19.81 23.77
C ARG A 157 -4.10 19.71 24.51
N ASN A 158 -3.34 20.79 24.51
CA ASN A 158 -2.13 20.90 25.30
C ASN A 158 -2.50 20.99 26.78
N LEU A 159 -2.57 19.84 27.45
CA LEU A 159 -2.96 19.73 28.86
C LEU A 159 -2.09 20.64 29.75
N LEU A 160 -0.78 20.73 29.47
CA LEU A 160 0.14 21.60 30.22
C LEU A 160 -0.22 23.09 30.11
N GLN A 161 -0.71 23.52 28.94
CA GLN A 161 -1.10 24.91 28.72
C GLN A 161 -2.44 25.22 29.39
N GLU A 162 -3.35 24.24 29.44
CA GLU A 162 -4.61 24.29 30.20
C GLU A 162 -4.33 24.34 31.71
N TYR A 163 -3.35 23.57 32.22
CA TYR A 163 -2.92 23.64 33.62
C TYR A 163 -2.27 24.99 33.97
N LEU A 164 -1.43 25.53 33.10
CA LEU A 164 -0.77 26.82 33.32
C LEU A 164 -1.76 27.99 33.35
N GLY A 165 -2.84 27.90 32.57
CA GLY A 165 -3.93 28.88 32.57
C GLY A 165 -4.76 28.85 33.87
N ASN A 166 -4.90 27.68 34.50
CA ASN A 166 -5.70 27.46 35.70
C ASN A 166 -4.98 27.86 37.02
N PHE A 167 -3.86 28.59 36.94
CA PHE A 167 -3.15 29.09 38.14
C PHE A 167 -3.57 30.51 38.54
N SER A 168 -4.47 31.15 37.81
CA SER A 168 -4.97 32.49 38.14
C SER A 168 -5.93 32.52 39.33
N ASP A 169 -6.66 31.43 39.58
CA ASP A 169 -7.66 31.35 40.65
C ASP A 169 -7.25 30.41 41.79
N ALA A 170 -7.52 30.84 43.03
CA ALA A 170 -7.12 30.11 44.24
C ALA A 170 -7.80 28.74 44.40
N GLU A 171 -9.00 28.56 43.84
CA GLU A 171 -9.71 27.27 43.81
C GLU A 171 -9.15 26.34 42.74
N GLU A 172 -8.76 26.89 41.59
CA GLU A 172 -8.19 26.14 40.48
C GLU A 172 -6.77 25.65 40.77
N LEU A 173 -6.00 26.42 41.54
CA LEU A 173 -4.72 26.00 42.10
C LEU A 173 -4.82 24.72 42.92
N LYS A 174 -5.83 24.61 43.81
CA LYS A 174 -6.04 23.40 44.62
C LYS A 174 -6.37 22.20 43.73
N LYS A 175 -7.20 22.41 42.71
CA LYS A 175 -7.55 21.38 41.73
C LYS A 175 -6.33 20.92 40.93
N ALA A 176 -5.49 21.85 40.48
CA ALA A 176 -4.25 21.55 39.78
C ALA A 176 -3.27 20.75 40.65
N ILE A 177 -3.13 21.12 41.94
CA ILE A 177 -2.32 20.40 42.91
C ILE A 177 -2.84 18.97 43.11
N VAL A 178 -4.14 18.78 43.34
CA VAL A 178 -4.73 17.44 43.50
C VAL A 178 -4.57 16.60 42.23
N MET A 179 -4.78 17.18 41.04
CA MET A 179 -4.56 16.47 39.78
C MET A 179 -3.09 16.10 39.57
N SER A 180 -2.16 16.97 39.95
CA SER A 180 -0.72 16.67 39.89
C SER A 180 -0.33 15.52 40.82
N GLU A 181 -0.96 15.42 41.98
CA GLU A 181 -0.77 14.32 42.92
C GLU A 181 -1.34 13.00 42.37
N VAL A 182 -2.54 13.04 41.76
CA VAL A 182 -3.16 11.85 41.14
C VAL A 182 -2.34 11.33 39.95
N LEU A 183 -1.77 12.22 39.14
CA LEU A 183 -0.94 11.85 37.99
C LEU A 183 0.45 11.35 38.39
N ASN A 184 1.04 11.87 39.47
CA ASN A 184 2.34 11.42 39.98
C ASN A 184 2.27 10.19 40.90
N ARG A 185 1.06 9.74 41.26
CA ARG A 185 0.89 8.51 42.01
C ARG A 185 1.29 7.34 41.11
N LYS A 186 2.54 6.90 41.25
CA LYS A 186 3.06 5.70 40.59
C LYS A 186 2.14 4.53 40.92
N PHE A 187 1.58 3.91 39.90
CA PHE A 187 1.16 2.52 39.98
C PHE A 187 2.40 1.63 40.08
#